data_AF-A0A955NTR3-F1
#
_entry.id   AF-A0A955NTR3-F1
#
_cell.length_a   1.000
_cell.length_b   1.000
_cell.length_c   1.000
_cell.angle_alpha   90.00
_cell.angle_beta   90.00
_cell.angle_gamma   90.00
#
_symmetry.space_group_name_H-M   'P 1'
#
loop_
_entity.id
_entity.type
_entity.pdbx_description
1 polymer ?
#
loop_
_entity_poly.entity_id
_entity_poly.type
_entity_poly.pdbx_seq_one_letter_code
_entity_poly.pdbx_strand_id
1 'polypeptide(L)'
;MRLVTGVLFALALLVSWYVGRTVPATWTVESVALHVHQDEEGKDYFTYKGKPLYLENPVPFQEAQLNPERIHEYNQAGIGPPVQKEFAFKTETRNGEEEKLYYQLTAQRHWRFWSLLPAAVAVLLCWITREPVTALFGGIVSGAFLLGKFDLTEMVLVENLASKDAAGILILYLWMLGGLLGIWSRTGAAQAFADLMTEKFVQGPKTAKLVAWFLGIIFFQGGTVSTVLVGTTVKPLADKERIAHEELAYIVDSTASPIASQLAFNAWPGYVQAFIFVAGVPWLATESDRIAFFFKSVPFCFYAIFAVFFTFLLSIDRSPFLGKKMKAAIKRARETGELDAPDAEPLAAKELQLSHVPEGY
;
A
#
# COMPACT_ATOMS: atom_id res chain seq x y z
N MET A 1 -28.89 9.95 -5.27
CA MET A 1 -27.50 9.65 -4.87
C MET A 1 -26.48 10.48 -5.66
N ARG A 2 -26.46 10.43 -7.00
CA ARG A 2 -25.48 11.16 -7.84
C ARG A 2 -25.40 12.68 -7.60
N LEU A 3 -26.54 13.35 -7.39
CA LEU A 3 -26.57 14.80 -7.11
C LEU A 3 -25.90 15.16 -5.77
N VAL A 4 -26.11 14.33 -4.74
CA VAL A 4 -25.51 14.52 -3.41
C VAL A 4 -24.00 14.33 -3.46
N THR A 5 -23.52 13.32 -4.19
CA THR A 5 -22.10 13.09 -4.42
C THR A 5 -21.44 14.27 -5.14
N GLY A 6 -22.07 14.78 -6.20
CA GLY A 6 -21.56 15.94 -6.95
C GLY A 6 -21.45 17.19 -6.09
N VAL A 7 -22.46 17.46 -5.27
CA VAL A 7 -22.44 18.60 -4.33
C VAL A 7 -21.34 18.43 -3.27
N LEU A 8 -21.19 17.25 -2.68
CA LEU A 8 -20.14 16.98 -1.70
C LEU A 8 -18.74 17.12 -2.30
N PHE A 9 -18.55 16.65 -3.53
CA PHE A 9 -17.28 16.81 -4.24
C PHE A 9 -17.00 18.29 -4.55
N ALA A 10 -17.98 19.03 -5.04
CA ALA A 10 -17.82 20.47 -5.29
C ALA A 10 -17.49 21.24 -4.01
N LEU A 11 -18.16 20.93 -2.90
CA LEU A 11 -17.84 21.49 -1.58
C LEU A 11 -16.42 21.15 -1.15
N ALA A 12 -15.99 19.89 -1.32
CA ALA A 12 -14.63 19.48 -1.01
C ALA A 12 -13.59 20.25 -1.84
N LEU A 13 -13.84 20.46 -3.14
CA LEU A 13 -12.95 21.25 -3.99
C LEU A 13 -12.90 22.73 -3.59
N LEU A 14 -14.04 23.32 -3.23
CA LEU A 14 -14.09 24.69 -2.72
C LEU A 14 -13.30 24.84 -1.42
N VAL A 15 -13.42 23.87 -0.52
CA VAL A 15 -12.63 23.81 0.72
C VAL A 15 -11.14 23.67 0.40
N SER A 16 -10.75 22.76 -0.48
CA SER A 16 -9.35 22.57 -0.88
C SER A 16 -8.76 23.83 -1.51
N TRP A 17 -9.52 24.49 -2.39
CA TRP A 17 -9.12 25.77 -3.00
C TRP A 17 -8.98 26.88 -1.97
N TYR A 18 -9.97 27.02 -1.08
CA TYR A 18 -9.96 28.04 -0.03
C TYR A 18 -8.75 27.84 0.87
N VAL A 19 -8.55 26.63 1.37
CA VAL A 19 -7.44 26.28 2.26
C VAL A 19 -6.09 26.49 1.59
N GLY A 20 -5.93 26.03 0.34
CA GLY A 20 -4.68 26.20 -0.40
C GLY A 20 -4.26 27.67 -0.58
N ARG A 21 -5.24 28.58 -0.57
CA ARG A 21 -5.00 30.02 -0.71
C ARG A 21 -4.90 30.77 0.62
N THR A 22 -5.72 30.42 1.60
CA THR A 22 -5.84 31.19 2.85
C THR A 22 -4.99 30.67 3.99
N VAL A 23 -4.68 29.37 3.98
CA VAL A 23 -3.91 28.75 5.06
C VAL A 23 -2.44 28.75 4.66
N PRO A 24 -1.58 29.51 5.36
CA PRO A 24 -0.15 29.46 5.10
C PRO A 24 0.35 28.06 5.43
N ALA A 25 1.22 27.55 4.56
CA ALA A 25 1.80 26.25 4.79
C ALA A 25 2.72 26.29 6.01
N THR A 26 2.60 25.27 6.86
CA THR A 26 3.46 25.11 8.03
C THR A 26 4.71 24.37 7.61
N TRP A 27 5.86 24.91 8.00
CA TRP A 27 7.15 24.29 7.82
C TRP A 27 7.52 23.49 9.05
N THR A 28 7.97 22.27 8.81
CA THR A 28 8.55 21.39 9.81
C THR A 28 9.92 20.99 9.35
N VAL A 29 10.80 20.67 10.29
CA VAL A 29 12.11 20.13 9.97
C VAL A 29 12.15 18.67 10.35
N GLU A 30 12.44 17.85 9.36
CA GLU A 30 12.81 16.47 9.56
C GLU A 30 14.29 16.45 9.93
N SER A 31 14.57 16.06 11.18
CA SER A 31 15.94 15.90 11.67
C SER A 31 16.32 14.43 11.61
N VAL A 32 17.27 14.12 10.74
CA VAL A 32 17.78 12.76 10.60
C VAL A 32 19.16 12.70 11.26
N ALA A 33 19.30 11.88 12.30
CA ALA A 33 20.57 11.69 12.98
C ALA A 33 21.57 10.99 12.05
N LEU A 34 22.75 11.58 11.92
CA LEU A 34 23.84 11.05 11.12
C LEU A 34 24.88 10.41 12.01
N HIS A 35 25.11 9.12 11.80
CA HIS A 35 26.29 8.46 12.32
C HIS A 35 27.45 8.75 11.38
N VAL A 36 28.37 9.54 11.91
CA VAL A 36 29.49 10.11 11.17
C VAL A 36 30.76 9.36 11.52
N HIS A 37 31.55 9.11 10.50
CA HIS A 37 32.87 8.51 10.58
C HIS A 37 33.89 9.52 10.06
N GLN A 38 35.13 9.39 10.51
CA GLN A 38 36.25 10.17 10.00
C GLN A 38 37.07 9.33 9.04
N ASP A 39 37.37 9.90 7.87
CA ASP A 39 38.30 9.32 6.90
C ASP A 39 39.76 9.46 7.39
N GLU A 40 40.71 8.82 6.72
CA GLU A 40 42.15 8.92 7.03
C GLU A 40 42.68 10.37 6.94
N GLU A 41 41.99 11.23 6.17
CA GLU A 41 42.25 12.67 6.04
C GLU A 41 41.55 13.54 7.12
N GLY A 42 40.84 12.93 8.08
CA GLY A 42 40.11 13.63 9.14
C GLY A 42 38.82 14.33 8.67
N LYS A 43 38.30 13.98 7.49
CA LYS A 43 37.04 14.50 6.96
C LYS A 43 35.86 13.68 7.48
N ASP A 44 34.87 14.38 8.01
CA ASP A 44 33.62 13.79 8.51
C ASP A 44 32.72 13.35 7.34
N TYR A 45 32.31 12.07 7.32
CA TYR A 45 31.41 11.51 6.32
C TYR A 45 30.38 10.57 6.96
N PHE A 46 29.26 10.36 6.27
CA PHE A 46 28.29 9.31 6.62
C PHE A 46 28.00 8.43 5.40
N THR A 47 27.55 7.20 5.65
CA THR A 47 27.26 6.26 4.56
C THR A 47 25.86 6.50 4.01
N TYR A 48 25.76 6.83 2.72
CA TYR A 48 24.50 6.95 1.98
C TYR A 48 24.50 6.00 0.79
N LYS A 49 23.56 5.06 0.76
CA LYS A 49 23.45 4.03 -0.31
C LYS A 49 24.79 3.30 -0.57
N GLY A 50 25.52 2.97 0.50
CA GLY A 50 26.81 2.27 0.41
C GLY A 50 28.00 3.12 -0.04
N LYS A 51 27.84 4.44 -0.19
CA LYS A 51 28.92 5.38 -0.54
C LYS A 51 29.16 6.37 0.59
N PRO A 52 30.42 6.78 0.85
CA PRO A 52 30.70 7.87 1.78
C PRO A 52 30.18 9.18 1.18
N LEU A 53 29.34 9.89 1.93
CA LEU A 53 28.92 11.25 1.65
C LEU A 53 29.51 12.17 2.71
N TYR A 54 30.40 13.04 2.28
CA TYR A 54 31.09 13.98 3.16
C TYR A 54 30.14 15.11 3.58
N LEU A 55 30.29 15.56 4.83
CA LEU A 55 29.53 16.68 5.37
C LEU A 55 30.09 18.00 4.85
N GLU A 56 29.34 18.68 4.00
CA GLU A 56 29.69 20.01 3.52
C GLU A 56 29.28 21.06 4.58
N ASN A 57 30.28 21.66 5.23
CA ASN A 57 30.13 22.79 6.17
C ASN A 57 29.04 22.58 7.26
N PRO A 58 29.16 21.58 8.15
CA PRO A 58 28.20 21.38 9.22
C PRO A 58 28.23 22.57 10.20
N VAL A 59 27.07 23.15 10.50
CA VAL A 59 26.93 24.29 11.42
C VAL A 59 26.49 23.83 12.81
N PRO A 60 26.80 24.56 13.89
CA PRO A 60 26.23 24.27 15.21
C PRO A 60 24.69 24.27 15.13
N PHE A 61 24.02 23.31 15.77
CA PHE A 61 22.56 23.17 15.70
C PHE A 61 21.79 24.42 16.13
N GLN A 62 22.35 25.21 17.05
CA GLN A 62 21.76 26.48 17.49
C GLN A 62 21.82 27.55 16.39
N GLU A 63 22.87 27.52 15.57
CA GLU A 63 23.11 28.47 14.47
C GLU A 63 22.47 28.04 13.15
N ALA A 64 21.99 26.79 13.07
CA ALA A 64 21.34 26.23 11.89
C ALA A 64 20.11 27.06 11.47
N GLN A 65 20.00 27.35 10.18
CA GLN A 65 18.83 28.00 9.60
C GLN A 65 17.58 27.13 9.72
N LEU A 66 17.73 25.82 9.77
CA LEU A 66 16.66 24.84 9.97
C LEU A 66 16.46 24.41 11.43
N ASN A 67 16.94 25.19 12.40
CA ASN A 67 16.65 24.94 13.82
C ASN A 67 15.12 25.06 14.09
N PRO A 68 14.52 24.14 14.87
CA PRO A 68 13.12 24.23 15.31
C PRO A 68 12.65 25.61 15.79
N GLU A 69 13.51 26.37 16.50
CA GLU A 69 13.17 27.72 16.98
C GLU A 69 13.00 28.72 15.82
N ARG A 70 13.96 28.75 14.89
CA ARG A 70 13.87 29.61 13.68
C ARG A 70 12.72 29.21 12.77
N ILE A 71 12.42 27.92 12.66
CA ILE A 71 11.26 27.43 11.92
C ILE A 71 9.96 27.92 12.57
N HIS A 72 9.92 28.02 13.90
CA HIS A 72 8.78 28.62 14.57
C HIS A 72 8.65 30.11 14.21
N GLU A 73 9.76 30.86 14.18
CA GLU A 73 9.79 32.26 13.73
C GLU A 73 9.34 32.41 12.28
N TYR A 74 9.84 31.57 11.37
CA TYR A 74 9.43 31.57 9.96
C TYR A 74 7.94 31.29 9.80
N ASN A 75 7.41 30.32 10.54
CA ASN A 75 5.98 30.02 10.57
C ASN A 75 5.14 31.18 11.14
N GLN A 76 5.62 31.86 12.17
CA GLN A 76 4.94 33.06 12.73
C GLN A 76 4.96 34.23 11.73
N ALA A 77 6.07 34.41 11.02
CA ALA A 77 6.22 35.43 10.00
C ALA A 77 5.50 35.09 8.68
N GLY A 78 5.08 33.84 8.49
CA GLY A 78 4.47 33.35 7.26
C GLY A 78 5.46 33.23 6.09
N ILE A 79 6.76 33.14 6.38
CA ILE A 79 7.84 33.07 5.39
C ILE A 79 8.37 31.63 5.34
N GLY A 80 8.81 31.18 4.15
CA GLY A 80 9.50 29.89 4.02
C GLY A 80 10.96 29.96 4.46
N PRO A 81 11.54 28.84 4.94
CA PRO A 81 12.96 28.80 5.29
C PRO A 81 13.83 29.09 4.06
N PRO A 82 14.98 29.77 4.24
CA PRO A 82 15.85 30.19 3.14
C PRO A 82 16.58 29.02 2.45
N VAL A 83 16.75 27.91 3.17
CA VAL A 83 17.37 26.67 2.69
C VAL A 83 16.40 25.51 2.86
N GLN A 84 16.49 24.51 1.97
CA GLN A 84 15.66 23.30 2.04
C GLN A 84 16.37 22.15 2.76
N LYS A 85 17.71 22.15 2.75
CA LYS A 85 18.55 21.12 3.39
C LYS A 85 19.79 21.77 4.00
N GLU A 86 20.17 21.32 5.19
CA GLU A 86 21.33 21.82 5.93
C GLU A 86 21.88 20.69 6.83
N PHE A 87 23.20 20.67 7.07
CA PHE A 87 23.83 19.76 8.02
C PHE A 87 24.15 20.50 9.32
N ALA A 88 23.77 19.93 10.46
CA ALA A 88 23.95 20.53 11.77
C ALA A 88 24.62 19.56 12.75
N PHE A 89 25.32 20.06 13.77
CA PHE A 89 25.88 19.22 14.84
C PHE A 89 25.56 19.74 16.25
N LYS A 90 25.46 18.83 17.21
CA LYS A 90 25.36 19.11 18.65
C LYS A 90 26.56 18.51 19.36
N THR A 91 27.20 19.26 20.23
CA THR A 91 28.25 18.74 21.11
C THR A 91 27.61 18.28 22.42
N GLU A 92 27.69 16.98 22.72
CA GLU A 92 27.25 16.42 24.00
C GLU A 92 28.45 15.88 24.77
N THR A 93 28.55 16.20 26.06
CA THR A 93 29.59 15.65 26.93
C THR A 93 29.15 14.29 27.45
N ARG A 94 29.80 13.22 27.00
CA ARG A 94 29.52 11.85 27.45
C ARG A 94 30.78 11.28 28.09
N ASN A 95 30.69 10.87 29.36
CA ASN A 95 31.82 10.35 30.14
C ASN A 95 33.05 11.28 30.26
N GLY A 96 32.85 12.61 30.17
CA GLY A 96 33.94 13.59 30.24
C GLY A 96 34.65 13.88 28.92
N GLU A 97 34.24 13.24 27.83
CA GLU A 97 34.69 13.53 26.46
C GLU A 97 33.58 14.27 25.69
N GLU A 98 33.96 15.26 24.88
CA GLU A 98 33.04 15.98 24.00
C GLU A 98 32.80 15.19 22.71
N GLU A 99 31.59 14.68 22.51
CA GLU A 99 31.20 13.95 21.30
C GLU A 99 30.30 14.84 20.43
N LYS A 100 30.56 14.88 19.12
CA LYS A 100 29.73 15.62 18.16
C LYS A 100 28.70 14.69 17.52
N LEU A 101 27.43 14.98 17.72
CA LEU A 101 26.30 14.32 17.07
C LEU A 101 25.85 15.15 15.86
N TYR A 102 25.90 14.57 14.68
CA TYR A 102 25.53 15.25 13.44
C TYR A 102 24.10 14.92 13.02
N TYR A 103 23.46 15.84 12.31
CA TYR A 103 22.08 15.76 11.84
C TYR A 103 21.95 16.32 10.43
N GLN A 104 21.16 15.68 9.58
CA GLN A 104 20.66 16.27 8.35
C GLN A 104 19.29 16.88 8.63
N LEU A 105 19.16 18.19 8.44
CA LEU A 105 17.92 18.93 8.59
C LEU A 105 17.31 19.11 7.20
N THR A 106 16.07 18.66 7.01
CA THR A 106 15.33 18.85 5.76
C THR A 106 14.03 19.60 6.04
N ALA A 107 13.82 20.72 5.36
CA ALA A 107 12.58 21.48 5.44
C ALA A 107 11.47 20.75 4.69
N GLN A 108 10.36 20.50 5.39
CA GLN A 108 9.16 19.87 4.85
C GLN A 108 7.98 20.82 5.02
N ARG A 109 7.10 20.84 4.02
CA ARG A 109 5.92 21.72 4.02
C ARG A 109 4.65 20.90 4.17
N HIS A 110 3.78 21.29 5.10
CA HIS A 110 2.50 20.62 5.33
C HIS A 110 1.38 21.61 5.68
N TRP A 111 0.11 21.21 5.54
CA TRP A 111 -1.07 22.02 5.88
C TRP A 111 -1.75 21.56 7.17
N ARG A 112 -0.97 21.13 8.16
CA ARG A 112 -1.46 20.62 9.46
C ARG A 112 -2.55 19.55 9.24
N PHE A 113 -3.75 19.76 9.78
CA PHE A 113 -4.89 18.87 9.60
C PHE A 113 -5.36 18.77 8.14
N TRP A 114 -5.23 19.84 7.37
CA TRP A 114 -5.68 19.88 5.98
C TRP A 114 -4.83 19.02 5.02
N SER A 115 -3.63 18.60 5.43
CA SER A 115 -2.87 17.59 4.67
C SER A 115 -3.64 16.27 4.53
N LEU A 116 -4.58 15.99 5.43
CA LEU A 116 -5.45 14.80 5.37
C LEU A 116 -6.66 14.99 4.45
N LEU A 117 -6.95 16.22 4.01
CA LEU A 117 -8.13 16.53 3.21
C LEU A 117 -8.20 15.71 1.92
N PRO A 118 -7.13 15.57 1.10
CA PRO A 118 -7.20 14.77 -0.13
C PRO A 118 -7.52 13.29 0.14
N ALA A 119 -6.92 12.72 1.18
CA ALA A 119 -7.17 11.34 1.60
C ALA A 119 -8.60 11.17 2.14
N ALA A 120 -9.08 12.12 2.95
CA ALA A 120 -10.43 12.11 3.48
C ALA A 120 -11.48 12.21 2.37
N VAL A 121 -11.26 13.08 1.37
CA VAL A 121 -12.11 13.18 0.19
C VAL A 121 -12.16 11.86 -0.57
N ALA A 122 -11.01 11.22 -0.82
CA ALA A 122 -10.97 9.92 -1.48
C ALA A 122 -11.75 8.84 -0.70
N VAL A 123 -11.55 8.74 0.62
CA VAL A 123 -12.25 7.74 1.45
C VAL A 123 -13.75 8.01 1.50
N LEU A 124 -14.17 9.26 1.70
CA LEU A 124 -15.58 9.64 1.77
C LEU A 124 -16.29 9.42 0.44
N LEU A 125 -15.66 9.82 -0.67
CA LEU A 125 -16.20 9.55 -2.00
C LEU A 125 -16.31 8.06 -2.24
N CYS A 126 -15.28 7.28 -1.92
CA CYS A 126 -15.29 5.83 -2.10
C CYS A 126 -16.43 5.16 -1.32
N TRP A 127 -16.68 5.59 -0.08
CA TRP A 127 -17.79 5.07 0.73
C TRP A 127 -19.15 5.39 0.09
N ILE A 128 -19.34 6.62 -0.39
CA ILE A 128 -20.62 7.09 -0.93
C ILE A 128 -20.89 6.55 -2.33
N THR A 129 -19.89 6.57 -3.22
CA THR A 129 -20.03 6.12 -4.61
C THR A 129 -19.90 4.61 -4.74
N ARG A 130 -19.21 3.95 -3.81
CA ARG A 130 -18.75 2.56 -3.94
C ARG A 130 -17.89 2.34 -5.21
N GLU A 131 -17.31 3.42 -5.72
CA GLU A 131 -16.47 3.44 -6.92
C GLU A 131 -15.09 3.97 -6.54
N PRO A 132 -14.10 3.09 -6.28
CA PRO A 132 -12.79 3.51 -5.80
C PRO A 132 -12.01 4.34 -6.82
N VAL A 133 -12.15 4.07 -8.13
CA VAL A 133 -11.41 4.79 -9.18
C VAL A 133 -11.79 6.27 -9.23
N THR A 134 -13.10 6.57 -9.28
CA THR A 134 -13.59 7.95 -9.29
C THR A 134 -13.25 8.68 -7.99
N ALA A 135 -13.25 7.96 -6.87
CA ALA A 135 -12.94 8.51 -5.57
C ALA A 135 -11.46 8.89 -5.42
N LEU A 136 -10.55 8.03 -5.90
CA LEU A 136 -9.12 8.32 -5.95
C LEU A 136 -8.82 9.52 -6.83
N PHE A 137 -9.46 9.60 -8.01
CA PHE A 137 -9.35 10.77 -8.87
C PHE A 137 -9.82 12.04 -8.15
N GLY A 138 -10.95 12.00 -7.45
CA GLY A 138 -11.44 13.11 -6.64
C GLY A 138 -10.45 13.54 -5.55
N GLY A 139 -9.79 12.59 -4.90
CA GLY A 139 -8.71 12.87 -3.95
C GLY A 139 -7.51 13.57 -4.60
N ILE A 140 -7.08 13.11 -5.78
CA ILE A 140 -5.98 13.72 -6.55
C ILE A 140 -6.31 15.17 -6.90
N VAL A 141 -7.51 15.44 -7.43
CA VAL A 141 -7.95 16.81 -7.77
C VAL A 141 -8.01 17.68 -6.52
N SER A 142 -8.53 17.16 -5.41
CA SER A 142 -8.55 17.85 -4.12
C SER A 142 -7.13 18.20 -3.64
N GLY A 143 -6.17 17.29 -3.77
CA GLY A 143 -4.77 17.53 -3.44
C GLY A 143 -4.11 18.58 -4.34
N ALA A 144 -4.37 18.51 -5.65
CA ALA A 144 -3.86 19.49 -6.61
C ALA A 144 -4.35 20.92 -6.27
N PHE A 145 -5.63 21.06 -5.93
CA PHE A 145 -6.23 22.33 -5.51
C PHE A 145 -5.61 22.87 -4.21
N LEU A 146 -5.38 21.99 -3.23
CA LEU A 146 -4.70 22.34 -1.98
C LEU A 146 -3.27 22.85 -2.23
N LEU A 147 -2.57 22.26 -3.20
CA LEU A 147 -1.21 22.65 -3.60
C LEU A 147 -1.17 23.88 -4.52
N GLY A 148 -2.31 24.40 -4.96
CA GLY A 148 -2.40 25.48 -5.95
C GLY A 148 -2.02 25.07 -7.38
N LYS A 149 -1.99 23.76 -7.66
CA LYS A 149 -1.77 23.20 -9.01
C LYS A 149 -3.11 23.04 -9.72
N PHE A 150 -3.52 24.05 -10.49
CA PHE A 150 -4.82 24.03 -11.19
C PHE A 150 -4.78 23.35 -12.56
N ASP A 151 -3.60 23.24 -13.16
CA ASP A 151 -3.41 22.44 -14.36
C ASP A 151 -3.29 20.95 -13.97
N LEU A 152 -4.44 20.28 -13.98
CA LEU A 152 -4.51 18.86 -13.66
C LEU A 152 -3.86 17.99 -14.75
N THR A 153 -3.77 18.48 -15.98
CA THR A 153 -3.26 17.69 -17.09
C THR A 153 -1.75 17.65 -17.05
N GLU A 154 -1.09 18.80 -17.17
CA GLU A 154 0.37 18.83 -17.29
C GLU A 154 1.05 18.69 -15.93
N MET A 155 0.64 19.49 -14.93
CA MET A 155 1.32 19.59 -13.62
C MET A 155 0.95 18.48 -12.63
N VAL A 156 0.01 17.60 -12.99
CA VAL A 156 -0.44 16.51 -12.11
C VAL A 156 -0.46 15.19 -12.86
N LEU A 157 -1.30 15.03 -13.87
CA LEU A 157 -1.45 13.74 -14.55
C LEU A 157 -0.21 13.38 -15.37
N VAL A 158 0.22 14.21 -16.31
CA VAL A 158 1.36 13.92 -17.20
C VAL A 158 2.66 13.82 -16.40
N GLU A 159 2.94 14.78 -15.51
CA GLU A 159 4.14 14.78 -14.68
C GLU A 159 4.31 13.44 -13.91
N ASN A 160 3.20 12.86 -13.41
CA ASN A 160 3.27 11.64 -12.60
C ASN A 160 3.07 10.35 -13.41
N LEU A 161 2.15 10.33 -14.39
CA LEU A 161 1.81 9.15 -15.19
C LEU A 161 2.78 8.89 -16.35
N ALA A 162 3.41 9.93 -16.91
CA ALA A 162 4.39 9.77 -17.98
C ALA A 162 5.81 9.52 -17.46
N SER A 163 5.98 9.33 -16.15
CA SER A 163 7.25 8.94 -15.57
C SER A 163 7.67 7.54 -16.05
N LYS A 164 8.98 7.31 -16.20
CA LYS A 164 9.52 6.00 -16.60
C LYS A 164 9.07 4.88 -15.66
N ASP A 165 8.97 5.21 -14.37
CA ASP A 165 8.53 4.26 -13.34
C ASP A 165 7.05 3.88 -13.51
N ALA A 166 6.17 4.86 -13.74
CA ALA A 166 4.76 4.60 -14.00
C ALA A 166 4.54 3.78 -15.29
N ALA A 167 5.26 4.12 -16.36
CA ALA A 167 5.23 3.36 -17.61
C ALA A 167 5.70 1.90 -17.41
N GLY A 168 6.77 1.69 -16.64
CA GLY A 168 7.27 0.36 -16.31
C GLY A 168 6.24 -0.48 -15.55
N ILE A 169 5.58 0.11 -14.55
CA ILE A 169 4.50 -0.55 -13.79
C ILE A 169 3.33 -0.93 -14.71
N LEU A 170 2.91 -0.02 -15.60
CA LEU A 170 1.80 -0.29 -16.52
C LEU A 170 2.11 -1.42 -17.49
N ILE A 171 3.30 -1.46 -18.08
CA ILE A 171 3.71 -2.56 -18.97
C ILE A 171 3.73 -3.90 -18.20
N LEU A 172 4.32 -3.91 -17.01
CA LEU A 172 4.43 -5.12 -16.20
C LEU A 172 3.04 -5.65 -15.77
N TYR A 173 2.18 -4.80 -15.22
CA TYR A 173 0.89 -5.22 -14.69
C TYR A 173 -0.18 -5.39 -15.75
N LEU A 174 -0.28 -4.47 -16.71
CA LEU A 174 -1.39 -4.48 -17.66
C LEU A 174 -1.12 -5.43 -18.83
N TRP A 175 0.09 -5.42 -19.39
CA TRP A 175 0.43 -6.24 -20.54
C TRP A 175 0.92 -7.63 -20.16
N MET A 176 1.93 -7.73 -19.29
CA MET A 176 2.51 -9.04 -18.97
C MET A 176 1.58 -9.86 -18.08
N LEU A 177 1.13 -9.30 -16.96
CA LEU A 177 0.22 -9.99 -16.04
C LEU A 177 -1.17 -10.18 -16.63
N GLY A 178 -1.75 -9.15 -17.24
CA GLY A 178 -3.02 -9.28 -17.96
C GLY A 178 -2.98 -10.34 -19.07
N GLY A 179 -1.89 -10.37 -19.86
CA GLY A 179 -1.67 -11.39 -20.88
C GLY A 179 -1.51 -12.80 -20.31
N LEU A 180 -0.71 -12.96 -19.24
CA LEU A 180 -0.54 -14.25 -18.56
C LEU A 180 -1.88 -14.77 -18.01
N LEU A 181 -2.66 -13.90 -17.36
CA LEU A 181 -3.97 -14.25 -16.84
C LEU A 181 -4.95 -14.63 -17.96
N GLY A 182 -4.92 -13.91 -19.09
CA GLY A 182 -5.73 -14.23 -20.26
C GLY A 182 -5.37 -15.58 -20.91
N ILE A 183 -4.09 -15.96 -20.89
CA ILE A 183 -3.66 -17.31 -21.30
C ILE A 183 -4.17 -18.34 -20.28
N TRP A 184 -3.95 -18.10 -18.98
CA TRP A 184 -4.34 -19.00 -17.90
C TRP A 184 -5.84 -19.31 -17.89
N SER A 185 -6.69 -18.32 -18.18
CA SER A 185 -8.15 -18.52 -18.23
C SER A 185 -8.60 -19.34 -19.45
N ARG A 186 -7.82 -19.36 -20.54
CA ARG A 186 -8.15 -20.05 -21.80
C ARG A 186 -7.56 -21.46 -21.92
N THR A 187 -6.55 -21.82 -21.13
CA THR A 187 -5.91 -23.14 -21.21
C THR A 187 -6.69 -24.27 -20.53
N GLY A 188 -7.77 -23.95 -19.80
CA GLY A 188 -8.50 -24.93 -19.00
C GLY A 188 -7.76 -25.45 -17.77
N ALA A 189 -6.54 -24.95 -17.50
CA ALA A 189 -5.70 -25.38 -16.38
C ALA A 189 -6.40 -25.22 -15.02
N ALA A 190 -7.14 -24.11 -14.84
CA ALA A 190 -7.93 -23.87 -13.63
C ALA A 190 -9.06 -24.91 -13.46
N GLN A 191 -9.72 -25.30 -14.55
CA GLN A 191 -10.79 -26.30 -14.52
C GLN A 191 -10.24 -27.70 -14.24
N ALA A 192 -9.19 -28.12 -14.95
CA ALA A 192 -8.53 -29.40 -14.72
C ALA A 192 -7.97 -29.51 -13.29
N PHE A 193 -7.41 -28.41 -12.76
CA PHE A 193 -6.99 -28.35 -11.37
C PHE A 193 -8.17 -28.50 -10.41
N ALA A 194 -9.28 -27.78 -10.66
CA ALA A 194 -10.48 -27.89 -9.85
C ALA A 194 -11.04 -29.31 -9.85
N ASP A 195 -11.06 -29.99 -11.00
CA ASP A 195 -11.49 -31.39 -11.12
C ASP A 195 -10.58 -32.33 -10.34
N LEU A 196 -9.26 -32.22 -10.50
CA LEU A 196 -8.28 -33.01 -9.74
C LEU A 196 -8.43 -32.84 -8.21
N MET A 197 -8.59 -31.59 -7.75
CA MET A 197 -8.77 -31.31 -6.33
C MET A 197 -10.12 -31.81 -5.82
N THR A 198 -11.16 -31.72 -6.66
CA THR A 198 -12.50 -32.23 -6.35
C THR A 198 -12.45 -33.75 -6.14
N GLU A 199 -11.81 -34.48 -7.05
CA GLU A 199 -11.70 -35.93 -6.99
C GLU A 199 -10.86 -36.42 -5.80
N LYS A 200 -9.77 -35.72 -5.47
CA LYS A 200 -8.78 -36.24 -4.51
C LYS A 200 -8.89 -35.70 -3.10
N PHE A 201 -9.36 -34.46 -2.91
CA PHE A 201 -9.24 -33.76 -1.63
C PHE A 201 -10.55 -33.18 -1.11
N VAL A 202 -11.49 -32.85 -2.00
CA VAL A 202 -12.71 -32.15 -1.62
C VAL A 202 -13.83 -33.16 -1.40
N GLN A 203 -14.48 -33.04 -0.25
CA GLN A 203 -15.56 -33.90 0.21
C GLN A 203 -16.78 -33.07 0.65
N GLY A 204 -16.68 -31.76 0.54
CA GLY A 204 -17.70 -30.83 1.02
C GLY A 204 -17.21 -29.38 1.07
N PRO A 205 -18.08 -28.46 1.55
CA PRO A 205 -17.78 -27.04 1.66
C PRO A 205 -16.53 -26.69 2.46
N LYS A 206 -16.31 -27.38 3.59
CA LYS A 206 -15.18 -27.12 4.48
C LYS A 206 -13.85 -27.43 3.81
N THR A 207 -13.78 -28.58 3.14
CA THR A 207 -12.56 -29.02 2.45
C THR A 207 -12.29 -28.16 1.22
N ALA A 208 -13.32 -27.74 0.48
CA ALA A 208 -13.15 -26.76 -0.61
C ALA A 208 -12.64 -25.40 -0.11
N LYS A 209 -13.17 -24.86 1.01
CA LYS A 209 -12.65 -23.62 1.61
C LYS A 209 -11.21 -23.76 2.09
N LEU A 210 -10.86 -24.90 2.69
CA LEU A 210 -9.48 -25.20 3.10
C LEU A 210 -8.52 -25.27 1.91
N VAL A 211 -8.93 -25.90 0.81
CA VAL A 211 -8.15 -25.91 -0.44
C VAL A 211 -7.95 -24.48 -0.93
N ALA A 212 -9.00 -23.66 -0.95
CA ALA A 212 -8.90 -22.26 -1.37
C ALA A 212 -7.93 -21.46 -0.49
N TRP A 213 -8.03 -21.61 0.84
CA TRP A 213 -7.13 -20.98 1.79
C TRP A 213 -5.67 -21.43 1.59
N PHE A 214 -5.44 -22.72 1.41
CA PHE A 214 -4.11 -23.28 1.20
C PHE A 214 -3.49 -22.83 -0.13
N LEU A 215 -4.28 -22.75 -1.20
CA LEU A 215 -3.83 -22.18 -2.47
C LEU A 215 -3.47 -20.71 -2.36
N GLY A 216 -4.20 -19.94 -1.56
CA GLY A 216 -3.83 -18.57 -1.21
C GLY A 216 -2.43 -18.49 -0.58
N ILE A 217 -2.08 -19.46 0.27
CA ILE A 217 -0.75 -19.55 0.91
C ILE A 217 0.34 -20.01 -0.04
N ILE A 218 0.02 -20.76 -1.10
CA ILE A 218 1.02 -21.23 -2.07
C ILE A 218 1.28 -20.20 -3.15
N PHE A 219 0.22 -19.64 -3.74
CA PHE A 219 0.28 -18.71 -4.86
C PHE A 219 0.33 -17.24 -4.41
N PHE A 220 0.80 -16.99 -3.19
CA PHE A 220 0.99 -15.64 -2.71
C PHE A 220 2.12 -14.96 -3.49
N GLN A 221 1.78 -13.85 -4.13
CA GLN A 221 2.67 -12.95 -4.82
C GLN A 221 2.44 -11.51 -4.36
N GLY A 222 1.27 -11.26 -3.76
CA GLY A 222 0.85 -9.97 -3.22
C GLY A 222 -0.14 -9.25 -4.15
N GLY A 223 -1.07 -8.51 -3.54
CA GLY A 223 -2.00 -7.65 -4.26
C GLY A 223 -2.89 -8.37 -5.29
N THR A 224 -3.19 -7.68 -6.38
CA THR A 224 -4.18 -8.08 -7.40
C THR A 224 -3.82 -9.38 -8.12
N VAL A 225 -2.53 -9.69 -8.28
CA VAL A 225 -2.10 -10.91 -8.99
C VAL A 225 -2.51 -12.15 -8.23
N SER A 226 -2.23 -12.18 -6.92
CA SER A 226 -2.66 -13.26 -6.04
C SER A 226 -4.17 -13.45 -6.06
N THR A 227 -4.93 -12.36 -5.95
CA THR A 227 -6.39 -12.46 -5.87
C THR A 227 -7.00 -12.96 -7.17
N VAL A 228 -6.50 -12.52 -8.33
CA VAL A 228 -7.01 -12.99 -9.63
C VAL A 228 -6.58 -14.44 -9.89
N LEU A 229 -5.30 -14.78 -9.69
CA LEU A 229 -4.81 -16.13 -9.96
C LEU A 229 -5.46 -17.17 -9.04
N VAL A 230 -5.45 -16.94 -7.72
CA VAL A 230 -6.07 -17.86 -6.76
C VAL A 230 -7.56 -17.88 -6.99
N GLY A 231 -8.21 -16.72 -7.09
CA GLY A 231 -9.66 -16.60 -7.29
C GLY A 231 -10.17 -17.35 -8.51
N THR A 232 -9.53 -17.19 -9.67
CA THR A 232 -9.90 -17.92 -10.90
C THR A 232 -9.65 -19.43 -10.79
N THR A 233 -8.63 -19.84 -10.03
CA THR A 233 -8.30 -21.26 -9.83
C THR A 233 -9.26 -21.96 -8.88
N VAL A 234 -9.66 -21.30 -7.79
CA VAL A 234 -10.51 -21.91 -6.75
C VAL A 234 -12.00 -21.78 -7.03
N LYS A 235 -12.40 -20.86 -7.92
CA LYS A 235 -13.82 -20.57 -8.18
C LYS A 235 -14.60 -21.78 -8.70
N PRO A 236 -14.17 -22.50 -9.76
CA PRO A 236 -14.94 -23.65 -10.26
C PRO A 236 -15.13 -24.73 -9.18
N LEU A 237 -14.12 -24.91 -8.32
CA LEU A 237 -14.18 -25.81 -7.18
C LEU A 237 -15.20 -25.31 -6.12
N ALA A 238 -15.15 -24.03 -5.78
CA ALA A 238 -15.99 -23.43 -4.76
C ALA A 238 -17.47 -23.41 -5.17
N ASP A 239 -17.74 -23.16 -6.45
CA ASP A 239 -19.08 -23.09 -7.03
C ASP A 239 -19.76 -24.46 -7.00
N LYS A 240 -19.03 -25.54 -7.32
CA LYS A 240 -19.51 -26.94 -7.21
C LYS A 240 -19.96 -27.28 -5.79
N GLU A 241 -19.21 -26.82 -4.80
CA GLU A 241 -19.49 -27.03 -3.38
C GLU A 241 -20.46 -26.00 -2.78
N ARG A 242 -21.10 -25.16 -3.60
CA ARG A 242 -22.08 -24.13 -3.18
C ARG A 242 -21.54 -23.13 -2.17
N ILE A 243 -20.27 -22.74 -2.28
CA ILE A 243 -19.67 -21.70 -1.43
C ILE A 243 -20.10 -20.33 -1.98
N ALA A 244 -20.60 -19.45 -1.11
CA ALA A 244 -21.02 -18.11 -1.55
C ALA A 244 -19.80 -17.33 -2.07
N HIS A 245 -19.97 -16.55 -3.15
CA HIS A 245 -18.84 -15.78 -3.70
C HIS A 245 -18.29 -14.74 -2.70
N GLU A 246 -19.12 -14.25 -1.77
CA GLU A 246 -18.65 -13.39 -0.68
C GLU A 246 -17.71 -14.12 0.29
N GLU A 247 -17.98 -15.40 0.60
CA GLU A 247 -17.06 -16.23 1.40
C GLU A 247 -15.74 -16.41 0.66
N LEU A 248 -15.82 -16.77 -0.63
CA LEU A 248 -14.66 -17.03 -1.46
C LEU A 248 -13.80 -15.78 -1.63
N ALA A 249 -14.41 -14.64 -1.92
CA ALA A 249 -13.72 -13.36 -2.05
C ALA A 249 -12.98 -12.99 -0.75
N TYR A 250 -13.61 -13.21 0.41
CA TYR A 250 -12.95 -12.97 1.70
C TYR A 250 -11.74 -13.88 1.92
N ILE A 251 -11.83 -15.16 1.55
CA ILE A 251 -10.72 -16.12 1.67
C ILE A 251 -9.56 -15.72 0.76
N VAL A 252 -9.87 -15.42 -0.51
CA VAL A 252 -8.88 -15.06 -1.54
C VAL A 252 -8.18 -13.74 -1.20
N ASP A 253 -8.92 -12.72 -0.74
CA ASP A 253 -8.37 -11.42 -0.36
C ASP A 253 -7.49 -11.53 0.90
N SER A 254 -7.99 -12.21 1.93
CA SER A 254 -7.28 -12.36 3.21
C SER A 254 -6.04 -13.25 3.13
N THR A 255 -5.89 -14.02 2.05
CA THR A 255 -4.68 -14.82 1.79
C THR A 255 -3.74 -14.20 0.76
N ALA A 256 -4.13 -13.08 0.12
CA ALA A 256 -3.27 -12.38 -0.83
C ALA A 256 -2.20 -11.53 -0.13
N SER A 257 -2.49 -10.26 0.13
CA SER A 257 -1.54 -9.32 0.74
C SER A 257 -1.08 -9.70 2.16
N PRO A 258 -1.94 -10.28 3.02
CA PRO A 258 -1.50 -10.73 4.35
C PRO A 258 -0.41 -11.82 4.29
N ILE A 259 -0.55 -12.84 3.45
CA ILE A 259 0.49 -13.87 3.32
C ILE A 259 1.74 -13.28 2.68
N ALA A 260 1.60 -12.41 1.68
CA ALA A 260 2.76 -11.75 1.06
C ALA A 260 3.60 -10.92 2.06
N SER A 261 2.98 -10.44 3.14
CA SER A 261 3.68 -9.75 4.24
C SER A 261 4.36 -10.70 5.22
N GLN A 262 3.92 -11.96 5.30
CA GLN A 262 4.43 -12.97 6.23
C GLN A 262 5.48 -13.88 5.59
N LEU A 263 5.17 -14.38 4.39
CA LEU A 263 6.07 -15.17 3.58
C LEU A 263 6.82 -14.21 2.64
N ALA A 264 7.97 -13.78 3.09
CA ALA A 264 8.80 -12.76 2.45
C ALA A 264 9.64 -13.30 1.27
N PHE A 265 9.12 -14.28 0.52
CA PHE A 265 9.76 -14.87 -0.66
C PHE A 265 9.27 -14.23 -1.97
N ASN A 266 8.93 -12.94 -1.92
CA ASN A 266 8.40 -12.15 -3.03
C ASN A 266 9.14 -10.79 -3.11
N ALA A 267 8.67 -9.86 -3.94
CA ALA A 267 9.29 -8.53 -4.09
C ALA A 267 9.03 -7.58 -2.89
N TRP A 268 8.21 -7.98 -1.92
CA TRP A 268 7.76 -7.13 -0.82
C TRP A 268 8.90 -6.65 0.10
N PRO A 269 9.87 -7.48 0.52
CA PRO A 269 10.97 -7.00 1.35
C PRO A 269 11.81 -5.93 0.65
N GLY A 270 12.02 -6.09 -0.67
CA GLY A 270 12.71 -5.12 -1.51
C GLY A 270 11.95 -3.80 -1.70
N TYR A 271 10.62 -3.84 -1.61
CA TYR A 271 9.78 -2.65 -1.60
C TYR A 271 9.79 -1.95 -0.23
N VAL A 272 9.56 -2.70 0.85
CA VAL A 272 9.50 -2.15 2.21
C VAL A 272 10.84 -1.57 2.64
N GLN A 273 11.97 -2.20 2.26
CA GLN A 273 13.30 -1.69 2.59
C GLN A 273 13.53 -0.26 2.08
N ALA A 274 12.86 0.16 1.00
CA ALA A 274 13.00 1.51 0.46
C ALA A 274 12.34 2.57 1.35
N PHE A 275 11.28 2.21 2.09
CA PHE A 275 10.57 3.12 2.99
C PHE A 275 11.21 3.26 4.37
N ILE A 276 11.97 2.26 4.80
CA ILE A 276 12.64 2.25 6.11
C ILE A 276 14.08 2.78 6.03
N PHE A 277 14.49 3.33 4.89
CA PHE A 277 15.78 3.98 4.78
C PHE A 277 15.78 5.27 5.60
N VAL A 278 16.65 5.31 6.61
CA VAL A 278 16.92 6.51 7.41
C VAL A 278 18.38 6.88 7.17
N ALA A 279 18.62 8.06 6.62
CA ALA A 279 19.97 8.51 6.33
C ALA A 279 20.80 8.51 7.62
N GLY A 280 22.06 8.06 7.54
CA GLY A 280 22.94 8.11 8.69
C GLY A 280 22.61 7.14 9.82
N VAL A 281 21.67 6.20 9.71
CA VAL A 281 21.51 5.08 10.66
C VAL A 281 22.34 3.88 10.17
N PRO A 282 23.47 3.51 10.80
CA PRO A 282 24.43 2.53 10.28
C PRO A 282 23.82 1.16 10.11
N TRP A 283 22.97 0.75 11.06
CA TRP A 283 22.31 -0.55 11.02
C TRP A 283 21.16 -0.62 10.00
N LEU A 284 20.89 0.45 9.24
CA LEU A 284 19.98 0.49 8.09
C LEU A 284 20.67 1.06 6.84
N ALA A 285 21.99 1.23 6.86
CA ALA A 285 22.73 1.94 5.81
C ALA A 285 22.72 1.16 4.48
N THR A 286 22.81 -0.17 4.54
CA THR A 286 22.78 -1.02 3.35
C THR A 286 21.38 -1.57 3.09
N GLU A 287 21.13 -1.92 1.83
CA GLU A 287 19.89 -2.61 1.45
C GLU A 287 19.74 -3.94 2.20
N SER A 288 20.83 -4.69 2.36
CA SER A 288 20.84 -5.94 3.12
C SER A 288 20.42 -5.76 4.58
N ASP A 289 20.87 -4.68 5.24
CA ASP A 289 20.52 -4.44 6.65
C ASP A 289 19.03 -4.10 6.80
N ARG A 290 18.47 -3.32 5.87
CA ARG A 290 17.05 -2.98 5.85
C ARG A 290 16.18 -4.21 5.55
N ILE A 291 16.62 -5.08 4.65
CA ILE A 291 15.95 -6.37 4.40
C ILE A 291 16.02 -7.24 5.67
N ALA A 292 17.17 -7.32 6.35
CA ALA A 292 17.30 -8.07 7.60
C ALA A 292 16.40 -7.50 8.71
N PHE A 293 16.28 -6.17 8.81
CA PHE A 293 15.34 -5.51 9.71
C PHE A 293 13.89 -5.87 9.39
N PHE A 294 13.52 -5.87 8.11
CA PHE A 294 12.20 -6.30 7.67
C PHE A 294 11.89 -7.73 8.15
N PHE A 295 12.79 -8.70 7.97
CA PHE A 295 12.59 -10.07 8.45
C PHE A 295 12.42 -10.16 9.98
N LYS A 296 13.14 -9.33 10.74
CA LYS A 296 12.95 -9.22 12.20
C LYS A 296 11.59 -8.62 12.58
N SER A 297 10.99 -7.82 11.71
CA SER A 297 9.68 -7.18 11.95
C SER A 297 8.48 -8.10 11.65
N VAL A 298 8.67 -9.15 10.84
CA VAL A 298 7.59 -10.07 10.40
C VAL A 298 6.72 -10.61 11.55
N PRO A 299 7.28 -11.07 12.70
CA PRO A 299 6.47 -11.55 13.83
C PRO A 299 5.56 -10.48 14.46
N PHE A 300 5.85 -9.20 14.23
CA PHE A 300 5.07 -8.06 14.75
C PHE A 300 3.98 -7.58 13.78
N CYS A 301 3.85 -8.21 12.61
CA CYS A 301 2.78 -7.92 11.63
C CYS A 301 1.44 -8.54 12.05
N PHE A 302 0.92 -8.16 13.22
CA PHE A 302 -0.25 -8.77 13.85
C PHE A 302 -1.50 -8.83 12.94
N TYR A 303 -1.76 -7.77 12.19
CA TYR A 303 -2.88 -7.74 11.25
C TYR A 303 -2.82 -8.89 10.24
N ALA A 304 -1.65 -9.12 9.64
CA ALA A 304 -1.48 -10.17 8.64
C ALA A 304 -1.60 -11.57 9.28
N ILE A 305 -1.03 -11.76 10.48
CA ILE A 305 -1.18 -13.02 11.24
C ILE A 305 -2.66 -13.29 11.51
N PHE A 306 -3.37 -12.29 12.03
CA PHE A 306 -4.78 -12.43 12.39
C PHE A 306 -5.67 -12.61 11.17
N ALA A 307 -5.45 -11.90 10.08
CA ALA A 307 -6.23 -12.06 8.85
C ALA A 307 -6.15 -13.49 8.32
N VAL A 308 -4.94 -14.05 8.23
CA VAL A 308 -4.69 -15.42 7.77
C VAL A 308 -5.32 -16.43 8.72
N PHE A 309 -5.12 -16.24 10.03
CA PHE A 309 -5.64 -17.13 11.06
C PHE A 309 -7.18 -17.12 11.15
N PHE A 310 -7.83 -15.95 11.12
CA PHE A 310 -9.29 -15.88 11.14
C PHE A 310 -9.90 -16.41 9.85
N THR A 311 -9.21 -16.28 8.72
CA THR A 311 -9.64 -16.89 7.45
C THR A 311 -9.50 -18.40 7.47
N PHE A 312 -8.47 -18.93 8.12
CA PHE A 312 -8.37 -20.37 8.40
C PHE A 312 -9.56 -20.84 9.25
N LEU A 313 -9.87 -20.13 10.34
CA LEU A 313 -11.03 -20.44 11.19
C LEU A 313 -12.35 -20.37 10.42
N LEU A 314 -12.51 -19.40 9.50
CA LEU A 314 -13.67 -19.33 8.60
C LEU A 314 -13.74 -20.55 7.66
N SER A 315 -12.60 -21.00 7.16
CA SER A 315 -12.52 -22.13 6.22
C SER A 315 -12.95 -23.45 6.86
N ILE A 316 -12.73 -23.61 8.18
CA ILE A 316 -13.17 -24.78 8.96
C ILE A 316 -14.51 -24.60 9.69
N ASP A 317 -15.25 -23.53 9.40
CA ASP A 317 -16.52 -23.14 10.08
C ASP A 317 -16.40 -22.96 11.61
N ARG A 318 -15.23 -22.52 12.10
CA ARG A 318 -14.95 -22.21 13.51
C ARG A 318 -14.71 -20.72 13.75
N SER A 319 -15.08 -19.86 12.80
CA SER A 319 -14.84 -18.42 12.95
C SER A 319 -15.66 -17.85 14.13
N PRO A 320 -15.00 -17.19 15.10
CA PRO A 320 -15.67 -16.62 16.28
C PRO A 320 -16.53 -15.40 15.93
N PHE A 321 -16.20 -14.71 14.83
CA PHE A 321 -16.85 -13.45 14.44
C PHE A 321 -17.33 -13.54 12.99
N LEU A 322 -18.61 -13.91 12.81
CA LEU A 322 -19.30 -13.80 11.52
C LEU A 322 -20.34 -12.70 11.54
N GLY A 323 -20.18 -11.71 10.67
CA GLY A 323 -21.19 -10.69 10.44
C GLY A 323 -22.52 -11.26 9.91
N LYS A 324 -23.63 -10.59 10.20
CA LYS A 324 -24.99 -11.01 9.75
C LYS A 324 -25.07 -11.21 8.24
N LYS A 325 -24.41 -10.34 7.45
CA LYS A 325 -24.38 -10.43 5.98
C LYS A 325 -23.68 -11.70 5.49
N MET A 326 -22.51 -12.03 6.06
CA MET A 326 -21.79 -13.25 5.71
C MET A 326 -22.60 -14.51 6.06
N LYS A 327 -23.26 -14.53 7.23
CA LYS A 327 -24.16 -15.63 7.60
C LYS A 327 -25.32 -15.80 6.62
N ALA A 328 -25.90 -14.70 6.16
CA ALA A 328 -26.98 -14.72 5.17
C ALA A 328 -26.49 -15.23 3.80
N ALA A 329 -25.29 -14.81 3.36
CA ALA A 329 -24.67 -15.28 2.13
C ALA A 329 -24.40 -16.80 2.17
N ILE A 330 -23.81 -17.29 3.27
CA ILE A 330 -23.63 -18.73 3.51
C ILE A 330 -24.96 -19.45 3.41
N LYS A 331 -25.97 -19.01 4.16
CA LYS A 331 -27.29 -19.66 4.20
C LYS A 331 -27.91 -19.72 2.80
N ARG A 332 -27.88 -18.61 2.06
CA ARG A 332 -28.38 -18.52 0.67
C ARG A 332 -27.70 -19.56 -0.21
N ALA A 333 -26.37 -19.58 -0.26
CA ALA A 333 -25.64 -20.49 -1.12
C ALA A 333 -25.90 -21.97 -0.76
N ARG A 334 -25.95 -22.31 0.54
CA ARG A 334 -26.20 -23.70 0.97
C ARG A 334 -27.62 -24.18 0.69
N GLU A 335 -28.63 -23.36 0.96
CA GLU A 335 -30.04 -23.76 0.88
C GLU A 335 -30.59 -23.66 -0.55
N THR A 336 -30.20 -22.63 -1.30
CA THR A 336 -30.79 -22.31 -2.62
C THR A 336 -29.87 -22.64 -3.79
N GLY A 337 -28.55 -22.72 -3.55
CA GLY A 337 -27.54 -22.81 -4.61
C GLY A 337 -27.18 -21.47 -5.26
N GLU A 338 -27.82 -20.36 -4.88
CA GLU A 338 -27.48 -19.03 -5.39
C GLU A 338 -26.19 -18.49 -4.75
N LEU A 339 -25.11 -18.47 -5.54
CA LEU A 339 -23.76 -18.11 -5.07
C LEU A 339 -23.57 -16.59 -4.93
N ASP A 340 -24.21 -15.81 -5.81
CA ASP A 340 -24.20 -14.36 -5.80
C ASP A 340 -25.39 -13.78 -5.03
N ALA A 341 -25.23 -12.57 -4.49
CA ALA A 341 -26.35 -11.81 -3.96
C ALA A 341 -27.27 -11.34 -5.12
N PRO A 342 -28.59 -11.20 -4.90
CA PRO A 342 -29.52 -10.74 -5.94
C PRO A 342 -29.19 -9.37 -6.55
N ASP A 343 -28.52 -8.51 -5.78
CA ASP A 343 -28.07 -7.17 -6.16
C ASP A 343 -26.56 -7.09 -6.44
N ALA A 344 -25.89 -8.23 -6.66
CA ALA A 344 -24.47 -8.26 -6.94
C ALA A 344 -24.15 -7.72 -8.34
N GLU A 345 -23.17 -6.82 -8.42
CA GLU A 345 -22.58 -6.31 -9.67
C GLU A 345 -21.10 -6.71 -9.74
N PRO A 346 -20.76 -7.91 -10.24
CA PRO A 346 -19.37 -8.36 -10.33
C PRO A 346 -18.56 -7.46 -11.26
N LEU A 347 -17.35 -7.05 -10.81
CA LEU A 347 -16.43 -6.22 -11.59
C LEU A 347 -15.86 -6.94 -12.82
N ALA A 348 -15.69 -8.27 -12.75
CA ALA A 348 -15.16 -9.05 -13.85
C ALA A 348 -16.28 -9.39 -14.86
N ALA A 349 -16.03 -9.14 -16.14
CA ALA A 349 -16.92 -9.57 -17.22
C ALA A 349 -17.17 -11.07 -17.14
N LYS A 350 -18.41 -11.51 -17.34
CA LYS A 350 -18.80 -12.93 -17.21
C LYS A 350 -17.98 -13.85 -18.11
N GLU A 351 -17.55 -13.38 -19.30
CA GLU A 351 -16.72 -14.18 -20.22
C GLU A 351 -15.31 -14.47 -19.67
N LEU A 352 -14.79 -13.63 -18.77
CA LEU A 352 -13.51 -13.88 -18.07
C LEU A 352 -13.67 -14.81 -16.87
N GLN A 353 -14.90 -15.03 -16.42
CA GLN A 353 -15.20 -15.90 -15.28
C GLN A 353 -15.49 -17.35 -15.70
N LEU A 354 -15.77 -17.58 -16.98
CA LEU A 354 -16.08 -18.89 -17.54
C LEU A 354 -14.82 -19.47 -18.17
N SER A 355 -14.52 -20.72 -17.82
CA SER A 355 -13.45 -21.46 -18.50
C SER A 355 -13.94 -21.82 -19.91
N HIS A 356 -13.42 -21.12 -20.91
CA HIS A 356 -13.67 -21.43 -22.32
C HIS A 356 -12.63 -22.42 -22.81
N VAL A 357 -12.73 -23.66 -22.33
CA VAL A 357 -11.90 -24.77 -22.83
C VAL A 357 -12.47 -25.23 -24.17
N PRO A 358 -11.67 -25.27 -25.25
CA PRO A 358 -12.12 -25.85 -26.52
C PRO A 358 -12.53 -27.32 -26.34
N GLU A 359 -13.56 -27.76 -27.04
CA GLU A 359 -13.96 -29.18 -27.02
C GLU A 359 -12.80 -30.09 -27.46
N GLY A 360 -12.41 -31.04 -26.62
CA GLY A 360 -11.34 -32.02 -26.91
C GLY A 360 -9.93 -31.63 -26.45
N TYR A 361 -9.78 -30.50 -25.75
CA TYR A 361 -8.57 -30.12 -25.00
C TYR A 361 -8.68 -30.64 -23.56
#